data_AF-A0A7W7Q1V5-F1
#
_entry.id   AF-A0A7W7Q1V5-F1
#
_cell.length_a   1.000
_cell.length_b   1.000
_cell.length_c   1.000
_cell.angle_alpha   90.00
_cell.angle_beta   90.00
_cell.angle_gamma   90.00
#
_symmetry.space_group_name_H-M   'P 1'
#
loop_
_entity.id
_entity.type
_entity.pdbx_description
1 polymer ?
#
loop_
_entity_poly.entity_id
_entity_poly.type
_entity_poly.pdbx_seq_one_letter_code
_entity_poly.pdbx_strand_id
1 'polypeptide(L)'
;MPGFKVITKAVRDEAPKWDGLALDMEAVVREIRDATLGMSAFFVGDPALLPIRTLDATAHAKAYEVYRSFMEGVLDSAATEFTQIADAVQKIAATYEEAENTGEYNMRAVYGEMEK
;
A
#
# COMPACT_ATOMS: atom_id res chain seq x y z
N MET A 1 7.14 -10.84 -30.66
CA MET A 1 8.57 -10.40 -30.57
C MET A 1 9.11 -10.80 -29.19
N PRO A 2 10.30 -11.40 -29.03
CA PRO A 2 10.72 -11.99 -27.76
C PRO A 2 10.90 -10.98 -26.61
N GLY A 3 11.16 -9.70 -26.89
CA GLY A 3 11.38 -8.68 -25.85
C GLY A 3 10.13 -8.29 -25.05
N PHE A 4 8.95 -8.21 -25.68
CA PHE A 4 7.72 -7.76 -25.00
C PHE A 4 7.16 -8.81 -24.04
N LYS A 5 7.23 -10.10 -24.40
CA LYS A 5 6.85 -11.21 -23.49
C LYS A 5 7.69 -11.29 -22.22
N VAL A 6 8.95 -10.87 -22.28
CA VAL A 6 9.83 -10.83 -21.10
C VAL A 6 9.44 -9.68 -20.18
N ILE A 7 9.06 -8.53 -20.75
CA ILE A 7 8.60 -7.37 -19.98
C ILE A 7 7.24 -7.64 -19.32
N THR A 8 6.27 -8.21 -20.03
CA THR A 8 4.96 -8.54 -19.44
C THR A 8 5.05 -9.58 -18.33
N LYS A 9 5.95 -10.56 -18.46
CA LYS A 9 6.25 -11.52 -17.40
C LYS A 9 6.88 -10.86 -16.18
N ALA A 10 7.88 -9.99 -16.38
CA ALA A 10 8.53 -9.27 -15.29
C ALA A 10 7.54 -8.35 -14.54
N VAL A 11 6.64 -7.68 -15.26
CA VAL A 11 5.57 -6.85 -14.71
C VAL A 11 4.58 -7.71 -13.92
N ARG A 12 4.16 -8.89 -14.44
CA ARG A 12 3.31 -9.83 -13.67
C ARG A 12 3.99 -10.35 -12.41
N ASP A 13 5.28 -10.65 -12.47
CA ASP A 13 6.05 -11.15 -11.32
C ASP A 13 6.28 -10.06 -10.25
N GLU A 14 6.01 -8.79 -10.57
CA GLU A 14 6.13 -7.66 -9.64
C GLU A 14 4.86 -7.41 -8.83
N ALA A 15 3.68 -7.66 -9.38
CA ALA A 15 2.40 -7.48 -8.67
C ALA A 15 2.33 -8.18 -7.29
N PRO A 16 2.79 -9.45 -7.12
CA PRO A 16 2.77 -10.12 -5.82
C PRO A 16 3.62 -9.44 -4.75
N LYS A 17 4.62 -8.63 -5.14
CA LYS A 17 5.45 -7.88 -4.18
C LYS A 17 4.66 -6.74 -3.56
N TRP A 18 3.85 -6.07 -4.36
CA TRP A 18 2.97 -4.99 -3.91
C TRP A 18 1.85 -5.52 -3.03
N ASP A 19 1.28 -6.68 -3.37
CA ASP A 19 0.33 -7.39 -2.49
C ASP A 19 0.96 -7.78 -1.14
N GLY A 20 2.23 -8.25 -1.17
CA GLY A 20 2.97 -8.56 0.05
C GLY A 20 3.17 -7.33 0.95
N LEU A 21 3.54 -6.19 0.35
CA LEU A 21 3.69 -4.92 1.09
C LEU A 21 2.35 -4.41 1.63
N ALA A 22 1.24 -4.61 0.92
CA ALA A 22 -0.09 -4.29 1.40
C ALA A 22 -0.44 -5.09 2.66
N LEU A 23 -0.21 -6.42 2.63
CA LEU A 23 -0.44 -7.31 3.78
C LEU A 23 0.43 -6.96 4.99
N ASP A 24 1.71 -6.66 4.76
CA ASP A 24 2.62 -6.22 5.83
C ASP A 24 2.12 -4.91 6.46
N MET A 25 1.61 -3.98 5.63
CA MET A 25 1.09 -2.71 6.11
C MET A 25 -0.23 -2.87 6.88
N GLU A 26 -1.13 -3.76 6.46
CA GLU A 26 -2.33 -4.12 7.21
C GLU A 26 -2.00 -4.64 8.61
N ALA A 27 -0.94 -5.47 8.72
CA ALA A 27 -0.48 -5.96 10.01
C ALA A 27 -0.02 -4.80 10.91
N VAL A 28 0.74 -3.84 10.37
CA VAL A 28 1.21 -2.66 11.13
C VAL A 28 0.05 -1.75 11.53
N VAL A 29 -0.93 -1.53 10.65
CA VAL A 29 -2.15 -0.75 10.96
C VAL A 29 -2.89 -1.37 12.15
N ARG A 30 -3.02 -2.69 12.18
CA ARG A 30 -3.67 -3.41 13.29
C ARG A 30 -2.95 -3.16 14.62
N GLU A 31 -1.62 -3.28 14.65
CA GLU A 31 -0.85 -3.04 15.87
C GLU A 31 -0.98 -1.58 16.36
N ILE A 32 -1.03 -0.61 15.45
CA ILE A 32 -1.21 0.82 15.82
C ILE A 32 -2.63 1.13 16.27
N ARG A 33 -3.63 0.44 15.72
CA ARG A 33 -5.01 0.52 16.18
C ARG A 33 -5.14 0.04 17.63
N ASP A 34 -4.45 -1.04 17.98
CA ASP A 34 -4.49 -1.63 19.31
C ASP A 34 -3.56 -0.92 20.31
N ALA A 35 -2.63 -0.07 19.85
CA ALA A 35 -1.73 0.74 20.65
C ALA A 35 -2.43 1.93 21.34
N THR A 36 -3.49 1.67 22.10
CA THR A 36 -4.19 2.68 22.89
C THR A 36 -3.56 2.80 24.28
N LEU A 37 -3.23 4.02 24.69
CA LEU A 37 -2.65 4.30 26.00
C LEU A 37 -3.69 5.00 26.89
N GLY A 38 -3.90 4.45 28.09
CA GLY A 38 -4.75 5.07 29.10
C GLY A 38 -4.12 6.35 29.67
N MET A 39 -4.95 7.25 30.19
CA MET A 39 -4.51 8.55 30.74
C MET A 39 -3.42 8.43 31.82
N SER A 40 -3.40 7.33 32.56
CA SER A 40 -2.36 7.04 33.57
C SER A 40 -0.96 6.86 32.98
N ALA A 41 -0.84 6.45 31.72
CA ALA A 41 0.45 6.32 31.02
C ALA A 41 1.12 7.69 30.76
N PHE A 42 0.32 8.77 30.74
CA PHE A 42 0.79 10.14 30.53
C PHE A 42 0.98 10.92 31.82
N PHE A 43 0.83 10.26 32.98
CA PHE A 43 1.02 10.91 34.27
C PHE A 43 2.51 10.98 34.62
N VAL A 44 3.12 12.15 34.45
CA VAL A 44 4.48 12.43 34.93
C VAL A 44 4.39 13.02 36.33
N GLY A 45 4.46 12.17 37.36
CA GLY A 45 4.37 12.59 38.75
C GLY A 45 5.69 13.12 39.32
N ASP A 46 5.74 14.40 39.68
CA ASP A 46 6.63 14.94 40.71
C ASP A 46 5.73 15.23 41.93
N PRO A 47 5.95 14.58 43.09
CA PRO A 47 5.15 14.78 44.29
C PRO A 47 5.01 16.25 44.73
N ALA A 48 5.94 17.13 44.34
CA ALA A 48 5.92 18.54 44.71
C ALA A 48 4.94 19.41 43.89
N LEU A 49 4.43 18.93 42.75
CA LEU A 49 3.64 19.73 41.79
C LEU A 49 2.19 19.24 41.60
N LEU A 50 1.70 18.44 42.56
CA LEU A 50 0.38 17.78 42.56
C LEU A 50 -0.83 18.65 42.19
N PRO A 51 -0.94 19.95 42.53
CA PRO A 51 -2.13 20.72 42.16
C PRO A 51 -2.20 21.18 40.70
N ILE A 52 -1.12 21.06 39.89
CA ILE A 52 -1.04 21.67 38.55
C ILE A 52 -1.00 20.63 37.41
N ARG A 53 -0.61 19.38 37.67
CA ARG A 53 -0.23 18.40 36.61
C ARG A 53 -1.35 17.58 35.96
N THR A 54 -2.59 17.62 36.46
CA THR A 54 -3.73 16.91 35.83
C THR A 54 -4.09 17.48 34.45
N LEU A 55 -3.83 18.77 34.22
CA LEU A 55 -3.98 19.41 32.92
C LEU A 55 -2.97 18.90 31.88
N ASP A 56 -1.75 18.57 32.31
CA ASP A 56 -0.66 18.16 31.43
C ASP A 56 -0.89 16.74 30.88
N ALA A 57 -1.26 15.79 31.74
CA ALA A 57 -1.54 14.40 31.34
C ALA A 57 -2.71 14.30 30.34
N THR A 58 -3.73 15.14 30.49
CA THR A 58 -4.88 15.19 29.57
C THR A 58 -4.46 15.72 28.20
N ALA A 59 -3.62 16.76 28.17
CA ALA A 59 -3.10 17.34 26.94
C ALA A 59 -2.19 16.35 26.19
N HIS A 60 -1.30 15.65 26.90
CA HIS A 60 -0.43 14.61 26.32
C HIS A 60 -1.21 13.41 25.79
N ALA A 61 -2.20 12.93 26.53
CA ALA A 61 -3.07 11.84 26.08
C ALA A 61 -3.83 12.21 24.79
N LYS A 62 -4.33 13.45 24.71
CA LYS A 62 -4.99 13.96 23.50
C LYS A 62 -4.02 14.10 22.33
N ALA A 63 -2.82 14.62 22.57
CA ALA A 63 -1.80 14.75 21.52
C ALA A 63 -1.37 13.38 20.98
N TYR A 64 -1.19 12.40 21.86
CA TYR A 64 -0.91 11.02 21.47
C TYR A 64 -2.02 10.44 20.60
N GLU A 65 -3.28 10.59 20.99
CA GLU A 65 -4.41 10.02 20.24
C GLU A 65 -4.58 10.67 18.86
N VAL A 66 -4.33 11.98 18.76
CA VAL A 66 -4.29 12.69 17.47
C VAL A 66 -3.17 12.14 16.59
N TYR A 67 -1.97 11.94 17.14
CA TYR A 67 -0.85 11.38 16.38
C TYR A 67 -1.07 9.93 15.98
N ARG A 68 -1.58 9.09 16.89
CA ARG A 68 -1.93 7.69 16.65
C ARG A 68 -2.95 7.57 15.52
N SER A 69 -4.04 8.34 15.58
CA SER A 69 -5.08 8.31 14.55
C SER A 69 -4.59 8.86 13.20
N PHE A 70 -3.72 9.87 13.21
CA PHE A 70 -3.06 10.34 11.99
C PHE A 70 -2.20 9.24 11.35
N MET A 71 -1.36 8.58 12.14
CA MET A 71 -0.52 7.46 11.67
C MET A 71 -1.37 6.29 11.18
N GLU A 72 -2.45 5.95 11.90
CA GLU A 72 -3.42 4.92 11.48
C GLU A 72 -3.98 5.24 10.08
N GLY A 73 -4.44 6.48 9.85
CA GLY A 73 -4.99 6.88 8.56
C GLY A 73 -3.98 6.87 7.41
N VAL A 74 -2.74 7.30 7.66
CA VAL A 74 -1.66 7.26 6.65
C VAL A 74 -1.34 5.83 6.25
N LEU A 75 -1.24 4.92 7.22
CA LEU A 75 -0.87 3.53 6.97
C LEU A 75 -2.01 2.73 6.34
N ASP A 76 -3.26 3.01 6.70
CA ASP A 76 -4.45 2.43 6.06
C ASP A 76 -4.55 2.87 4.57
N SER A 77 -4.24 4.13 4.30
CA SER A 77 -4.15 4.65 2.92
C SER A 77 -3.02 3.98 2.15
N ALA A 78 -1.85 3.79 2.78
CA ALA A 78 -0.71 3.12 2.16
C ALA A 78 -1.02 1.65 1.80
N ALA A 79 -1.68 0.91 2.69
CA ALA A 79 -2.13 -0.46 2.41
C ALA A 79 -3.06 -0.51 1.19
N THR A 80 -3.99 0.44 1.10
CA THR A 80 -4.91 0.56 -0.03
C THR A 80 -4.18 0.91 -1.33
N GLU A 81 -3.24 1.85 -1.28
CA GLU A 81 -2.45 2.28 -2.44
C GLU A 81 -1.56 1.15 -2.98
N PHE A 82 -0.95 0.34 -2.12
CA PHE A 82 -0.15 -0.81 -2.57
C PHE A 82 -0.98 -1.83 -3.35
N THR A 83 -2.20 -2.12 -2.91
CA THR A 83 -3.14 -2.98 -3.66
C THR A 83 -3.52 -2.35 -5.01
N GLN A 84 -3.73 -1.03 -5.06
CA GLN A 84 -4.02 -0.34 -6.32
C GLN A 84 -2.83 -0.39 -7.29
N ILE A 85 -1.59 -0.32 -6.79
CA ILE A 85 -0.38 -0.48 -7.60
C ILE A 85 -0.32 -1.91 -8.16
N ALA A 86 -0.57 -2.93 -7.34
CA ALA A 86 -0.62 -4.33 -7.79
C ALA A 86 -1.63 -4.52 -8.93
N ASP A 87 -2.85 -3.98 -8.77
CA ASP A 87 -3.89 -4.02 -9.79
C ASP A 87 -3.51 -3.29 -11.08
N ALA A 88 -2.89 -2.11 -10.96
CA ALA A 88 -2.45 -1.32 -12.11
C ALA A 88 -1.39 -2.07 -12.92
N VAL A 89 -0.42 -2.68 -12.24
CA VAL A 89 0.65 -3.49 -12.83
C VAL A 89 0.06 -4.70 -13.58
N GLN A 90 -0.90 -5.40 -13.00
CA GLN A 90 -1.59 -6.51 -13.67
C GLN A 90 -2.36 -6.06 -14.92
N LYS A 91 -3.09 -4.94 -14.84
CA LYS A 91 -3.81 -4.37 -15.99
C LYS A 91 -2.87 -3.99 -17.12
N ILE A 92 -1.74 -3.34 -16.81
CA ILE A 92 -0.72 -2.97 -17.79
C ILE A 92 -0.20 -4.22 -18.51
N ALA A 93 0.14 -5.29 -17.78
CA ALA A 93 0.59 -6.54 -18.37
C ALA A 93 -0.46 -7.16 -19.31
N ALA A 94 -1.74 -7.14 -18.92
CA ALA A 94 -2.83 -7.65 -19.74
C ALA A 94 -3.02 -6.84 -21.04
N THR A 95 -2.97 -5.51 -20.96
CA THR A 95 -3.07 -4.63 -22.14
C THR A 95 -1.92 -4.87 -23.13
N TYR A 96 -0.71 -5.11 -22.63
CA TYR A 96 0.42 -5.44 -23.50
C TYR A 96 0.26 -6.80 -24.21
N GLU A 97 -0.27 -7.82 -23.53
CA GLU A 97 -0.56 -9.12 -24.16
C GLU A 97 -1.63 -8.99 -25.26
N GLU A 98 -2.69 -8.22 -25.00
CA GLU A 98 -3.75 -7.97 -25.97
C GLU A 98 -3.24 -7.23 -27.22
N ALA A 99 -2.38 -6.22 -27.02
CA ALA A 99 -1.72 -5.50 -28.10
C ALA A 99 -0.81 -6.41 -28.94
N GLU A 100 -0.06 -7.32 -28.30
CA GLU A 100 0.78 -8.28 -29.01
C GLU A 100 -0.07 -9.27 -29.82
N ASN A 101 -1.13 -9.82 -29.26
CA ASN A 101 -2.03 -10.74 -29.96
C ASN A 101 -2.66 -10.08 -31.20
N THR A 102 -3.07 -8.82 -31.09
CA THR A 102 -3.63 -8.05 -32.21
C THR A 102 -2.57 -7.77 -33.28
N GLY A 103 -1.35 -7.42 -32.87
CA GLY A 103 -0.22 -7.20 -33.77
C GLY A 103 0.21 -8.47 -34.52
N GLU A 104 0.30 -9.61 -33.83
CA GLU A 104 0.62 -10.91 -34.43
C GLU A 104 -0.46 -11.37 -35.41
N TYR A 105 -1.73 -11.17 -35.07
CA TYR A 105 -2.86 -11.47 -35.96
C TYR A 105 -2.78 -10.64 -37.26
N ASN A 106 -2.54 -9.33 -37.14
CA ASN A 106 -2.46 -8.43 -38.29
C ASN A 106 -1.23 -8.73 -39.18
N MET A 107 -0.07 -9.03 -38.57
CA MET A 107 1.11 -9.46 -39.33
C MET A 107 0.89 -10.79 -40.06
N ARG A 108 0.22 -11.77 -39.44
CA ARG A 108 -0.12 -13.03 -40.13
C ARG A 108 -1.10 -12.82 -41.29
N ALA A 109 -2.07 -11.92 -41.15
CA ALA A 109 -2.99 -11.60 -42.24
C ALA A 109 -2.24 -10.97 -43.43
N VAL A 110 -1.40 -9.96 -43.17
CA VAL A 110 -0.66 -9.25 -44.23
C VAL A 110 0.39 -10.13 -44.91
N TYR A 111 1.19 -10.89 -44.15
CA TYR A 111 2.24 -11.73 -44.73
C TYR A 111 1.74 -13.09 -45.23
N GLY A 112 0.65 -13.62 -44.66
CA GLY A 112 0.04 -14.87 -45.14
C GLY A 112 -0.75 -14.70 -46.45
N GLU A 113 -1.19 -13.49 -46.77
CA GLU A 113 -1.80 -13.17 -48.08
C GLU A 113 -0.76 -13.00 -49.20
N MET A 114 0.52 -12.72 -48.88
CA MET A 114 1.59 -12.59 -49.89
C MET A 114 2.22 -13.93 -50.31
N GLU A 115 1.82 -15.06 -49.71
CA GLU A 115 2.34 -16.40 -50.02
C GLU A 115 1.43 -17.23 -50.96
N LYS A 116 0.41 -16.60 -51.57
CA LYS A 116 -0.42 -17.19 -52.64
C LYS A 116 -0.25 -16.42 -53.95
#